data_AF-A0A7W1QX54-F1
#
_entry.id   AF-A0A7W1QX54-F1
#
_cell.length_a   1.000
_cell.length_b   1.000
_cell.length_c   1.000
_cell.angle_alpha   90.00
_cell.angle_beta   90.00
_cell.angle_gamma   90.00
#
_symmetry.space_group_name_H-M   'P 1'
#
loop_
_entity.id
_entity.type
_entity.pdbx_description
1 polymer ?
#
loop_
_entity_poly.entity_id
_entity_poly.type
_entity_poly.pdbx_seq_one_letter_code
_entity_poly.pdbx_strand_id
1 'polypeptide(L)'
;MKVVTYNIQYGLGKDNRYDLARIANEVKDADIIALQEVDRHWQRSGCIDSPAVLASHLPEHHWVYGANLDMDASYRDPAGGLVNRRRQFGTMILSRPPIVSSRNHLLPKYGTLTQHSIQQGALEAVIVTERAGPVRIYSVHLSHLSPVARMPQIEALLDIYARAPAEGGAWCGGHPDPAAGWTQGEMPPMPADALLMGDFNFEWSAPEYDRLVGAPTAQFGRLNRLTGFVDAWAAAGHREDAGATNGAGRIDFCFVSSALASRVRSCRIDTDTVGSDHQPVWVDMDL
;
A
#
# COMPACT_ATOMS: atom_id res chain seq x y z
N MET A 1 -4.91 -1.47 17.23
CA MET A 1 -5.26 -0.73 16.00
C MET A 1 -5.62 -1.74 14.94
N LYS A 2 -6.69 -1.49 14.19
CA LYS A 2 -7.09 -2.29 13.04
C LYS A 2 -6.43 -1.73 11.79
N VAL A 3 -5.60 -2.53 11.13
CA VAL A 3 -5.03 -2.17 9.83
C VAL A 3 -5.64 -3.07 8.76
N VAL A 4 -5.91 -2.52 7.59
CA VAL A 4 -6.50 -3.27 6.48
C VAL A 4 -5.80 -2.94 5.17
N THR A 5 -5.58 -3.96 4.34
CA THR A 5 -5.21 -3.75 2.93
C THR A 5 -6.27 -4.28 2.00
N TYR A 6 -6.50 -3.56 0.90
CA TYR A 6 -7.55 -3.92 -0.04
C TYR A 6 -7.23 -3.46 -1.48
N ASN A 7 -7.04 -4.39 -2.41
CA ASN A 7 -7.13 -4.09 -3.83
C ASN A 7 -8.61 -3.91 -4.20
N ILE A 8 -8.97 -2.68 -4.61
CA ILE A 8 -10.38 -2.30 -4.80
C ILE A 8 -10.86 -2.45 -6.24
N GLN A 9 -10.03 -2.97 -7.15
CA GLN A 9 -10.35 -3.08 -8.57
C GLN A 9 -10.97 -1.77 -9.12
N TYR A 10 -10.35 -0.63 -8.80
CA TYR A 10 -10.82 0.72 -9.16
C TYR A 10 -12.31 1.01 -8.83
N GLY A 11 -12.84 0.32 -7.82
CA GLY A 11 -14.23 0.42 -7.33
C GLY A 11 -15.22 -0.52 -8.02
N LEU A 12 -14.78 -1.42 -8.90
CA LEU A 12 -15.63 -2.39 -9.58
C LEU A 12 -15.83 -3.63 -8.70
N GLY A 13 -17.07 -3.89 -8.28
CA GLY A 13 -17.38 -5.09 -7.51
C GLY A 13 -17.64 -6.33 -8.36
N LYS A 14 -17.78 -7.48 -7.69
CA LYS A 14 -18.13 -8.78 -8.29
C LYS A 14 -19.47 -8.76 -9.03
N ASP A 15 -20.32 -7.78 -8.71
CA ASP A 15 -21.59 -7.50 -9.37
C ASP A 15 -21.46 -6.61 -10.62
N ASN A 16 -20.24 -6.30 -11.05
CA ASN A 16 -19.90 -5.39 -12.14
C ASN A 16 -20.41 -3.95 -11.94
N ARG A 17 -20.56 -3.51 -10.69
CA ARG A 17 -20.98 -2.14 -10.35
C ARG A 17 -19.81 -1.35 -9.75
N TYR A 18 -19.64 -0.13 -10.26
CA TYR A 18 -18.72 0.85 -9.68
C TYR A 18 -19.37 1.49 -8.45
N ASP A 19 -18.82 1.24 -7.26
CA ASP A 19 -19.36 1.75 -5.99
C ASP A 19 -18.25 1.99 -4.96
N LEU A 20 -17.70 3.21 -4.96
CA LEU A 20 -16.67 3.62 -4.00
C LEU A 20 -17.22 3.80 -2.57
N ALA A 21 -18.53 4.08 -2.42
CA ALA A 21 -19.16 4.19 -1.11
C ALA A 21 -19.24 2.82 -0.43
N ARG A 22 -19.52 1.76 -1.20
CA ARG A 22 -19.46 0.37 -0.75
C ARG A 22 -18.05 0.00 -0.30
N ILE A 23 -17.03 0.28 -1.11
CA ILE A 23 -15.62 0.05 -0.74
C ILE A 23 -15.29 0.74 0.58
N ALA A 24 -15.59 2.04 0.70
CA ALA A 24 -15.32 2.80 1.92
C ALA A 24 -16.05 2.21 3.13
N ASN A 25 -17.31 1.79 2.97
CA ASN A 25 -18.07 1.17 4.05
C ASN A 25 -17.52 -0.20 4.47
N GLU A 26 -16.96 -1.00 3.55
CA GLU A 26 -16.32 -2.29 3.84
C GLU A 26 -15.06 -2.13 4.70
N VAL A 27 -14.37 -0.98 4.66
CA VAL A 27 -13.11 -0.73 5.39
C VAL A 27 -13.18 0.35 6.48
N LYS A 28 -14.34 0.98 6.70
CA LYS A 28 -14.51 2.16 7.58
C LYS A 28 -14.07 1.98 9.04
N ASP A 29 -14.07 0.74 9.52
CA ASP A 29 -13.71 0.40 10.90
C ASP A 29 -12.20 0.25 11.11
N ALA A 30 -11.39 0.39 10.06
CA ALA A 30 -9.94 0.37 10.16
C ALA A 30 -9.39 1.73 10.64
N ASP A 31 -8.32 1.66 11.43
CA ASP A 31 -7.54 2.84 11.82
C ASP A 31 -6.55 3.23 10.72
N ILE A 32 -6.01 2.25 9.98
CA ILE A 32 -5.09 2.46 8.85
C ILE A 32 -5.55 1.58 7.68
N ILE A 33 -5.67 2.18 6.50
CA ILE A 33 -6.17 1.55 5.27
C ILE A 33 -5.12 1.72 4.18
N ALA A 34 -4.68 0.62 3.57
CA ALA A 34 -3.84 0.62 2.37
C ALA A 34 -4.67 0.12 1.17
N LEU A 35 -4.96 0.99 0.22
CA LEU A 35 -5.72 0.63 -0.99
C LEU A 35 -4.81 0.53 -2.20
N GLN A 36 -5.09 -0.47 -3.04
CA GLN A 36 -4.48 -0.66 -4.35
C GLN A 36 -5.52 -0.50 -5.46
N GLU A 37 -5.06 -0.24 -6.67
CA GLU A 37 -5.89 0.01 -7.85
C GLU A 37 -6.83 1.22 -7.74
N VAL A 38 -6.38 2.27 -7.05
CA VAL A 38 -7.13 3.52 -6.97
C VAL A 38 -6.85 4.35 -8.22
N ASP A 39 -7.88 4.60 -9.00
CA ASP A 39 -7.80 5.35 -10.24
C ASP A 39 -8.27 6.81 -10.06
N ARG A 40 -7.87 7.68 -10.99
CA ARG A 40 -8.34 9.07 -11.03
C ARG A 40 -8.50 9.50 -12.48
N HIS A 41 -9.66 10.02 -12.81
CA HIS A 41 -10.03 10.52 -14.13
C HIS A 41 -9.94 9.50 -15.27
N TRP A 42 -10.20 8.22 -15.00
CA TRP A 42 -10.33 7.23 -16.07
C TRP A 42 -11.75 7.19 -16.63
N GLN A 43 -11.88 6.99 -17.94
CA GLN A 43 -13.19 6.96 -18.59
C GLN A 43 -14.08 5.82 -18.06
N ARG A 44 -13.49 4.65 -17.76
CA ARG A 44 -14.22 3.49 -17.23
C ARG A 44 -14.88 3.74 -15.87
N SER A 45 -14.32 4.67 -15.08
CA SER A 45 -14.83 5.07 -13.76
C SER A 45 -15.56 6.41 -13.81
N GLY A 46 -15.97 6.88 -15.00
CA GLY A 46 -16.74 8.12 -15.14
C GLY A 46 -15.89 9.40 -15.02
N CYS A 47 -14.58 9.30 -15.15
CA CYS A 47 -13.64 10.41 -15.04
C CYS A 47 -13.68 11.15 -13.69
N ILE A 48 -13.96 10.45 -12.59
CA ILE A 48 -14.04 11.02 -11.24
C ILE A 48 -12.67 11.06 -10.54
N ASP A 49 -12.55 11.87 -9.47
CA ASP A 49 -11.42 11.82 -8.54
C ASP A 49 -11.70 10.78 -7.44
N SER A 50 -11.46 9.50 -7.74
CA SER A 50 -11.77 8.39 -6.83
C SER A 50 -11.10 8.54 -5.44
N PRO A 51 -9.83 9.00 -5.30
CA PRO A 51 -9.26 9.33 -3.99
C PRO A 51 -10.11 10.31 -3.18
N ALA A 52 -10.56 11.41 -3.80
CA ALA A 52 -11.38 12.42 -3.12
C ALA A 52 -12.76 11.86 -2.74
N VAL A 53 -13.36 11.05 -3.62
CA VAL A 53 -14.64 10.38 -3.34
C VAL A 53 -14.51 9.39 -2.17
N LEU A 54 -13.49 8.53 -2.18
CA LEU A 54 -13.21 7.60 -1.07
C LEU A 54 -13.01 8.33 0.25
N ALA A 55 -12.19 9.39 0.25
CA ALA A 55 -11.96 10.21 1.43
C ALA A 55 -13.25 10.88 1.94
N SER A 56 -14.16 11.30 1.04
CA SER A 56 -15.44 11.89 1.46
C SER A 56 -16.35 10.91 2.22
N HIS A 57 -16.17 9.60 2.03
CA HIS A 57 -16.87 8.55 2.76
C HIS A 57 -16.15 8.08 4.04
N LEU A 58 -14.93 8.56 4.27
CA LEU A 58 -14.06 8.25 5.41
C LEU A 58 -13.58 9.56 6.07
N PRO A 59 -14.50 10.40 6.59
CA PRO A 59 -14.18 11.78 7.02
C PRO A 59 -13.27 11.87 8.26
N GLU A 60 -13.10 10.76 8.99
CA GLU A 60 -12.20 10.67 10.15
C GLU A 60 -10.76 10.29 9.76
N HIS A 61 -10.50 10.06 8.47
CA HIS A 61 -9.20 9.63 8.00
C HIS A 61 -8.47 10.73 7.23
N HIS A 62 -7.22 10.99 7.64
CA HIS A 62 -6.22 11.63 6.80
C HIS A 62 -5.89 10.71 5.61
N TRP A 63 -5.49 11.28 4.48
CA TRP A 63 -5.17 10.47 3.31
C TRP A 63 -4.05 11.05 2.44
N VAL A 64 -3.36 10.15 1.75
CA VAL A 64 -2.38 10.45 0.71
C VAL A 64 -2.58 9.49 -0.47
N TYR A 65 -2.33 9.97 -1.69
CA TYR A 65 -2.46 9.21 -2.93
C TYR A 65 -1.16 9.26 -3.72
N GLY A 66 -0.68 8.09 -4.16
CA GLY A 66 0.50 7.92 -4.99
C GLY A 66 0.09 7.51 -6.41
N ALA A 67 0.25 8.42 -7.38
CA ALA A 67 0.06 8.09 -8.79
C ALA A 67 1.26 7.26 -9.30
N ASN A 68 1.03 5.99 -9.63
CA ASN A 68 2.04 5.12 -10.24
C ASN A 68 2.06 5.32 -11.75
N LEU A 69 0.88 5.44 -12.36
CA LEU A 69 0.70 5.89 -13.72
C LEU A 69 0.22 7.33 -13.68
N ASP A 70 0.81 8.18 -14.50
CA ASP A 70 0.40 9.57 -14.63
C ASP A 70 0.49 10.00 -16.09
N MET A 71 -0.67 10.19 -16.73
CA MET A 71 -0.78 10.50 -18.16
C MET A 71 -1.62 11.76 -18.38
N ASP A 72 -1.40 12.41 -19.52
CA ASP A 72 -2.25 13.51 -19.96
C ASP A 72 -3.69 13.03 -20.19
N ALA A 73 -4.64 13.83 -19.72
CA ALA A 73 -6.06 13.71 -19.98
C ALA A 73 -6.70 15.08 -20.16
N SER A 74 -5.88 16.03 -20.64
CA SER A 74 -6.27 17.42 -20.86
C SER A 74 -7.29 17.52 -21.98
N TYR A 75 -8.12 18.55 -21.90
CA TYR A 75 -9.12 18.85 -22.92
C TYR A 75 -9.32 20.36 -23.00
N ARG A 76 -10.07 20.83 -23.99
CA ARG A 76 -10.49 22.24 -24.07
C ARG A 76 -11.89 22.39 -23.53
N ASP A 77 -12.09 23.36 -22.65
CA ASP A 77 -13.44 23.74 -22.19
C ASP A 77 -14.27 24.40 -23.31
N PRO A 78 -15.57 24.65 -23.11
CA PRO A 78 -16.40 25.31 -24.11
C PRO A 78 -15.94 26.73 -24.52
N ALA A 79 -15.13 27.40 -23.70
CA ALA A 79 -14.53 28.70 -24.01
C ALA A 79 -13.18 28.58 -24.77
N GLY A 80 -12.73 27.35 -25.05
CA GLY A 80 -11.48 27.06 -25.73
C GLY A 80 -10.24 27.03 -24.81
N GLY A 81 -10.42 27.23 -23.51
CA GLY A 81 -9.37 27.19 -22.49
C GLY A 81 -8.81 25.79 -22.30
N LEU A 82 -7.49 25.66 -22.12
CA LEU A 82 -6.85 24.37 -21.81
C LEU A 82 -7.17 23.99 -20.36
N VAL A 83 -7.93 22.91 -20.19
CA VAL A 83 -8.07 22.23 -18.90
C VAL A 83 -6.95 21.22 -18.77
N ASN A 84 -5.90 21.57 -18.01
CA ASN A 84 -4.81 20.66 -17.69
C ASN A 84 -5.30 19.61 -16.68
N ARG A 85 -5.49 18.37 -17.15
CA ARG A 85 -5.97 17.26 -16.32
C ARG A 85 -5.07 16.05 -16.51
N ARG A 86 -4.83 15.35 -15.41
CA ARG A 86 -4.07 14.09 -15.37
C ARG A 86 -5.04 12.92 -15.18
N ARG A 87 -4.77 11.81 -15.88
CA ARG A 87 -5.40 10.50 -15.64
C ARG A 87 -4.37 9.61 -14.95
N GLN A 88 -4.70 9.18 -13.73
CA GLN A 88 -3.75 8.55 -12.82
C GLN A 88 -4.26 7.20 -12.31
N PHE A 89 -3.36 6.31 -11.97
CA PHE A 89 -3.67 5.02 -11.33
C PHE A 89 -2.56 4.68 -10.34
N GLY A 90 -2.91 4.18 -9.16
CA GLY A 90 -1.91 3.85 -8.16
C GLY A 90 -2.50 3.40 -6.84
N THR A 91 -1.87 3.82 -5.75
CA THR A 91 -2.20 3.38 -4.40
C THR A 91 -2.60 4.55 -3.51
N MET A 92 -3.33 4.25 -2.44
CA MET A 92 -3.80 5.23 -1.47
C MET A 92 -3.56 4.70 -0.06
N ILE A 93 -3.21 5.58 0.87
CA ILE A 93 -3.21 5.28 2.30
C ILE A 93 -4.17 6.24 2.97
N LEU A 94 -5.02 5.71 3.85
CA LEU A 94 -5.85 6.47 4.75
C LEU A 94 -5.54 6.09 6.20
N SER A 95 -5.64 7.05 7.12
CA SER A 95 -5.27 6.85 8.52
C SER A 95 -6.07 7.76 9.44
N ARG A 96 -6.61 7.22 10.54
CA ARG A 96 -7.23 8.03 11.60
C ARG A 96 -6.20 8.87 12.35
N PRO A 97 -5.05 8.32 12.80
CA PRO A 97 -3.96 9.18 13.25
C PRO A 97 -3.35 9.98 12.09
N PRO A 98 -2.75 11.15 12.36
CA PRO A 98 -2.11 11.96 11.34
C PRO A 98 -1.03 11.22 10.53
N ILE A 99 -1.09 11.38 9.20
CA ILE A 99 0.01 11.03 8.30
C ILE A 99 1.01 12.20 8.35
N VAL A 100 2.11 12.03 9.07
CA VAL A 100 3.08 13.12 9.32
C VAL A 100 4.04 13.36 8.16
N SER A 101 4.21 12.37 7.28
CA SER A 101 4.85 12.55 5.97
C SER A 101 4.51 11.41 5.03
N SER A 102 4.70 11.62 3.73
CA SER A 102 4.53 10.58 2.71
C SER A 102 5.53 10.72 1.58
N ARG A 103 5.91 9.60 0.96
CA ARG A 103 6.73 9.54 -0.25
C ARG A 103 6.15 8.51 -1.21
N ASN A 104 6.12 8.81 -2.51
CA ASN A 104 5.71 7.84 -3.52
C ASN A 104 6.93 7.29 -4.25
N HIS A 105 7.16 5.98 -4.18
CA HIS A 105 8.30 5.32 -4.81
C HIS A 105 7.84 4.53 -6.03
N LEU A 106 8.29 4.93 -7.21
CA LEU A 106 8.10 4.13 -8.42
C LEU A 106 9.06 2.93 -8.40
N LEU A 107 8.53 1.73 -8.59
CA LEU A 107 9.32 0.50 -8.60
C LEU A 107 9.81 0.18 -10.02
N PRO A 108 10.91 -0.58 -10.18
CA PRO A 108 11.39 -1.00 -11.50
C PRO A 108 10.27 -1.60 -12.36
N LYS A 109 10.19 -1.16 -13.62
CA LYS A 109 9.21 -1.62 -14.60
C LYS A 109 9.88 -2.52 -15.62
N TYR A 110 9.23 -3.64 -15.93
CA TYR A 110 9.69 -4.54 -16.98
C TYR A 110 9.11 -4.14 -18.34
N GLY A 111 9.96 -3.77 -19.30
CA GLY A 111 9.52 -3.40 -20.65
C GLY A 111 9.13 -4.62 -21.46
N THR A 112 7.83 -4.82 -21.70
CA THR A 112 7.29 -5.91 -22.52
C THR A 112 6.96 -5.43 -23.92
N LEU A 113 7.07 -6.32 -24.91
CA LEU A 113 6.69 -6.00 -26.31
C LEU A 113 5.17 -6.09 -26.53
N THR A 114 4.49 -7.04 -25.89
CA THR A 114 3.07 -7.34 -26.15
C THR A 114 2.20 -7.38 -24.89
N GLN A 115 2.74 -7.79 -23.75
CA GLN A 115 1.99 -7.87 -22.50
C GLN A 115 1.74 -6.47 -21.91
N HIS A 116 0.63 -6.30 -21.19
CA HIS A 116 0.29 -5.04 -20.53
C HIS A 116 1.13 -4.82 -19.28
N SER A 117 2.31 -4.21 -19.45
CA SER A 117 3.18 -3.81 -18.35
C SER A 117 2.88 -2.37 -17.93
N ILE A 118 2.42 -2.18 -16.69
CA ILE A 118 2.16 -0.87 -16.11
C ILE A 118 3.22 -0.50 -15.07
N GLN A 119 3.36 0.80 -14.82
CA GLN A 119 4.26 1.29 -13.78
C GLN A 119 3.68 0.90 -12.42
N GLN A 120 4.51 0.31 -11.56
CA GLN A 120 4.14 -0.06 -10.19
C GLN A 120 4.82 0.86 -9.18
N GLY A 121 4.33 0.84 -7.95
CA GLY A 121 4.81 1.75 -6.92
C GLY A 121 4.53 1.26 -5.50
N ALA A 122 5.24 1.86 -4.55
CA ALA A 122 5.03 1.73 -3.12
C ALA A 122 4.84 3.13 -2.54
N LEU A 123 3.62 3.41 -2.07
CA LEU A 123 3.30 4.65 -1.38
C LEU A 123 3.67 4.48 0.09
N GLU A 124 4.60 5.28 0.58
CA GLU A 124 5.02 5.33 1.98
C GLU A 124 4.26 6.44 2.71
N ALA A 125 3.79 6.14 3.91
CA ALA A 125 3.27 7.10 4.88
C ALA A 125 3.93 6.85 6.24
N VAL A 126 4.35 7.91 6.93
CA VAL A 126 4.75 7.80 8.35
C VAL A 126 3.55 8.20 9.20
N ILE A 127 3.15 7.30 10.10
CA ILE A 127 2.00 7.48 10.99
C ILE A 127 2.48 7.34 12.42
N VAL A 128 2.11 8.28 13.29
CA VAL A 128 2.43 8.24 14.72
C VAL A 128 1.36 7.44 15.45
N THR A 129 1.73 6.27 15.92
CA THR A 129 0.86 5.33 16.64
C THR A 129 1.03 5.49 18.15
N GLU A 130 0.01 5.12 18.93
CA GLU A 130 -0.04 5.39 20.36
C GLU A 130 0.96 4.55 21.18
N ARG A 131 1.25 3.30 20.76
CA ARG A 131 2.03 2.31 21.54
C ARG A 131 3.30 1.83 20.86
N ALA A 132 3.43 1.98 19.55
CA ALA A 132 4.66 1.71 18.79
C ALA A 132 5.38 3.00 18.36
N GLY A 133 4.80 4.18 18.59
CA GLY A 133 5.37 5.45 18.14
C GLY A 133 5.27 5.62 16.61
N PRO A 134 6.20 6.33 15.96
CA PRO A 134 6.20 6.45 14.51
C PRO A 134 6.42 5.09 13.84
N VAL A 135 5.58 4.74 12.87
CA VAL A 135 5.72 3.54 12.03
C VAL A 135 5.53 3.93 10.56
N ARG A 136 6.32 3.32 9.67
CA ARG A 136 6.13 3.46 8.22
C ARG A 136 5.06 2.48 7.73
N ILE A 137 4.11 2.95 6.96
CA ILE A 137 3.10 2.14 6.29
C ILE A 137 3.33 2.25 4.79
N TYR A 138 3.39 1.12 4.11
CA TYR A 138 3.48 1.06 2.66
C TYR A 138 2.24 0.45 2.05
N SER A 139 1.63 1.13 1.08
CA SER A 139 0.66 0.53 0.16
C SER A 139 1.37 0.13 -1.13
N VAL A 140 1.45 -1.18 -1.39
CA VAL A 140 2.26 -1.80 -2.44
C VAL A 140 1.34 -2.51 -3.44
N HIS A 141 1.60 -2.32 -4.73
CA HIS A 141 0.99 -3.14 -5.79
C HIS A 141 2.11 -3.60 -6.74
N LEU A 142 2.39 -4.90 -6.77
CA LEU A 142 3.43 -5.47 -7.64
C LEU A 142 2.89 -5.94 -8.98
N SER A 143 3.79 -6.20 -9.93
CA SER A 143 3.42 -6.64 -11.27
C SER A 143 2.67 -7.98 -11.29
N HIS A 144 1.50 -8.02 -11.95
CA HIS A 144 0.73 -9.24 -12.23
C HIS A 144 1.39 -10.18 -13.25
N LEU A 145 2.49 -9.78 -13.89
CA LEU A 145 3.08 -10.54 -15.00
C LEU A 145 3.76 -11.83 -14.56
N SER A 146 4.95 -11.75 -13.96
CA SER A 146 5.75 -12.92 -13.62
C SER A 146 6.81 -12.58 -12.56
N PRO A 147 7.44 -13.60 -11.96
CA PRO A 147 8.53 -13.40 -11.00
C PRO A 147 9.69 -12.57 -11.56
N VAL A 148 9.95 -12.63 -12.87
CA VAL A 148 11.00 -11.83 -13.52
C VAL A 148 10.71 -10.32 -13.43
N ALA A 149 9.44 -9.93 -13.48
CA ALA A 149 9.03 -8.54 -13.29
C ALA A 149 8.97 -8.14 -11.82
N ARG A 150 8.59 -9.06 -10.92
CA ARG A 150 8.40 -8.77 -9.48
C ARG A 150 9.68 -8.81 -8.66
N MET A 151 10.63 -9.70 -8.93
CA MET A 151 11.85 -9.80 -8.12
C MET A 151 12.65 -8.48 -8.09
N PRO A 152 12.88 -7.78 -9.23
CA PRO A 152 13.50 -6.45 -9.18
C PRO A 152 12.69 -5.41 -8.39
N GLN A 153 11.35 -5.54 -8.35
CA GLN A 153 10.49 -4.68 -7.55
C GLN A 153 10.63 -4.97 -6.04
N ILE A 154 10.73 -6.24 -5.67
CA ILE A 154 11.01 -6.67 -4.29
C ILE A 154 12.37 -6.18 -3.83
N GLU A 155 13.42 -6.32 -4.64
CA GLU A 155 14.76 -5.83 -4.27
C GLU A 155 14.77 -4.31 -4.09
N ALA A 156 14.14 -3.56 -5.00
CA ALA A 156 14.01 -2.12 -4.87
C ALA A 156 13.21 -1.71 -3.62
N LEU A 157 12.10 -2.40 -3.33
CA LEU A 157 11.29 -2.15 -2.14
C LEU A 157 12.10 -2.39 -0.85
N LEU A 158 12.88 -3.46 -0.80
CA LEU A 158 13.72 -3.78 0.36
C LEU A 158 14.90 -2.81 0.51
N ASP A 159 15.48 -2.33 -0.59
CA ASP A 159 16.50 -1.28 -0.56
C ASP A 159 15.93 0.04 -0.03
N ILE A 160 14.78 0.49 -0.57
CA ILE A 160 14.03 1.65 -0.07
C ILE A 160 13.75 1.52 1.43
N TYR A 161 13.25 0.36 1.85
CA TYR A 161 12.97 0.10 3.26
C TYR A 161 14.22 0.23 4.14
N ALA A 162 15.33 -0.38 3.73
CA ALA A 162 16.56 -0.44 4.51
C ALA A 162 17.25 0.91 4.65
N ARG A 163 17.25 1.73 3.59
CA ARG A 163 17.94 3.01 3.56
C ARG A 163 17.15 4.15 4.20
N ALA A 164 15.82 4.03 4.32
CA ALA A 164 14.97 5.15 4.75
C ALA A 164 15.36 5.79 6.09
N PRO A 165 15.67 5.05 7.19
CA PRO A 165 16.02 5.70 8.45
C PRO A 165 17.26 6.60 8.36
N ALA A 166 18.21 6.24 7.48
CA ALA A 166 19.42 7.03 7.26
C ALA A 166 19.18 8.21 6.30
N GLU A 167 18.24 8.10 5.35
CA GLU A 167 17.84 9.22 4.49
C GLU A 167 17.08 10.32 5.23
N GLY A 168 16.32 9.96 6.26
CA GLY A 168 15.43 10.87 6.97
C GLY A 168 14.05 11.02 6.31
N GLY A 169 13.27 11.94 6.89
CA GLY A 169 11.88 12.23 6.53
C GLY A 169 11.67 12.76 5.11
N ALA A 170 10.44 13.18 4.81
CA ALA A 170 10.17 13.96 3.59
C ALA A 170 11.03 15.24 3.50
N TRP A 171 11.48 15.74 4.65
CA TRP A 171 12.60 16.66 4.78
C TRP A 171 13.38 16.33 6.06
N CYS A 172 14.67 16.70 6.10
CA CYS A 172 15.50 16.58 7.28
C CYS A 172 16.57 17.69 7.32
N GLY A 173 17.06 17.99 8.53
CA GLY A 173 18.06 19.04 8.75
C GLY A 173 17.44 20.42 8.96
N GLY A 174 18.25 21.48 8.81
CA GLY A 174 17.83 22.88 8.98
C GLY A 174 18.07 23.70 7.72
N HIS A 175 17.56 24.94 7.72
CA HIS A 175 17.84 25.93 6.68
C HIS A 175 18.73 27.05 7.23
N PRO A 176 19.78 27.52 6.53
CA PRO A 176 20.67 28.59 7.01
C PRO A 176 19.95 29.90 7.32
N ASP A 177 18.82 30.14 6.66
CA ASP A 177 17.88 31.21 6.97
C ASP A 177 16.54 30.61 7.45
N PRO A 178 16.31 30.49 8.77
CA PRO A 178 15.05 29.96 9.30
C PRO A 178 13.81 30.77 8.90
N ALA A 179 13.95 32.05 8.55
CA ALA A 179 12.83 32.89 8.15
C ALA A 179 12.32 32.58 6.72
N ALA A 180 13.09 31.82 5.93
CA ALA A 180 12.72 31.44 4.56
C ALA A 180 11.55 30.43 4.50
N GLY A 181 11.14 29.84 5.63
CA GLY A 181 9.93 29.01 5.71
C GLY A 181 10.07 27.59 5.16
N TRP A 182 11.30 27.11 4.87
CA TRP A 182 11.54 25.75 4.38
C TRP A 182 11.34 24.65 5.44
N THR A 183 11.44 25.00 6.72
CA THR A 183 11.33 24.06 7.86
C THR A 183 10.14 24.42 8.74
N GLN A 184 8.94 24.46 8.16
CA GLN A 184 7.71 24.70 8.91
C GLN A 184 7.24 23.41 9.60
N GLY A 185 7.08 23.46 10.93
CA GLY A 185 6.65 22.33 11.75
C GLY A 185 7.79 21.45 12.25
N GLU A 186 7.44 20.26 12.74
CA GLU A 186 8.40 19.28 13.23
C GLU A 186 9.02 18.49 12.08
N MET A 187 10.31 18.18 12.18
CA MET A 187 11.00 17.32 11.23
C MET A 187 10.35 15.93 11.24
N PRO A 188 9.84 15.43 10.10
CA PRO A 188 9.14 14.15 10.09
C PRO A 188 10.07 13.02 10.51
N PRO A 189 9.64 12.16 11.45
CA PRO A 189 10.41 10.98 11.83
C PRO A 189 10.52 10.02 10.65
N MET A 190 11.56 9.19 10.65
CA MET A 190 11.74 8.13 9.65
C MET A 190 12.17 6.83 10.34
N PRO A 191 11.23 6.11 10.98
CA PRO A 191 11.52 4.95 11.81
C PRO A 191 11.94 3.73 10.98
N ALA A 192 12.69 2.81 11.58
CA ALA A 192 13.01 1.54 10.94
C ALA A 192 11.77 0.64 10.79
N ASP A 193 10.88 0.67 11.78
CA ASP A 193 9.69 -0.18 11.81
C ASP A 193 8.68 0.17 10.72
N ALA A 194 8.16 -0.88 10.07
CA ALA A 194 7.30 -0.73 8.91
C ALA A 194 6.30 -1.87 8.72
N LEU A 195 5.18 -1.55 8.05
CA LEU A 195 4.24 -2.50 7.48
C LEU A 195 4.26 -2.39 5.95
N LEU A 196 4.42 -3.51 5.24
CA LEU A 196 4.20 -3.61 3.80
C LEU A 196 2.83 -4.24 3.54
N MET A 197 1.93 -3.47 2.96
CA MET A 197 0.52 -3.85 2.81
C MET A 197 0.11 -3.76 1.35
N GLY A 198 -0.52 -4.80 0.81
CA GLY A 198 -1.12 -4.73 -0.52
C GLY A 198 -1.09 -6.02 -1.32
N ASP A 199 -1.27 -5.85 -2.62
CA ASP A 199 -1.31 -6.92 -3.62
C ASP A 199 0.10 -7.16 -4.17
N PHE A 200 0.67 -8.30 -3.78
CA PHE A 200 2.01 -8.69 -4.18
C PHE A 200 2.04 -9.57 -5.43
N ASN A 201 0.87 -10.00 -5.94
CA ASN A 201 0.76 -10.84 -7.13
C ASN A 201 1.59 -12.15 -7.09
N PHE A 202 1.86 -12.69 -5.90
CA PHE A 202 2.49 -14.00 -5.70
C PHE A 202 1.90 -14.72 -4.49
N GLU A 203 2.08 -16.04 -4.43
CA GLU A 203 1.65 -16.87 -3.29
C GLU A 203 2.80 -17.18 -2.31
N TRP A 204 2.46 -17.78 -1.17
CA TRP A 204 3.38 -18.18 -0.10
C TRP A 204 4.57 -19.07 -0.53
N SER A 205 4.40 -19.82 -1.63
CA SER A 205 5.42 -20.74 -2.16
C SER A 205 6.37 -20.08 -3.17
N ALA A 206 6.14 -18.80 -3.48
CA ALA A 206 6.93 -18.08 -4.46
C ALA A 206 8.29 -17.64 -3.88
N PRO A 207 9.36 -17.61 -4.69
CA PRO A 207 10.67 -17.13 -4.24
C PRO A 207 10.64 -15.66 -3.78
N GLU A 208 9.72 -14.85 -4.31
CA GLU A 208 9.48 -13.49 -3.83
C GLU A 208 9.01 -13.45 -2.35
N TYR A 209 8.17 -14.41 -1.94
CA TYR A 209 7.72 -14.53 -0.56
C TYR A 209 8.90 -14.90 0.36
N ASP A 210 9.68 -15.91 -0.02
CA ASP A 210 10.92 -16.30 0.68
C ASP A 210 11.91 -15.13 0.82
N ARG A 211 12.00 -14.28 -0.21
CA ARG A 211 12.87 -13.11 -0.20
C ARG A 211 12.47 -12.08 0.87
N LEU A 212 11.17 -11.93 1.13
CA LEU A 212 10.64 -11.01 2.14
C LEU A 212 10.74 -11.59 3.56
N VAL A 213 10.24 -12.83 3.75
CA VAL A 213 10.05 -13.43 5.07
C VAL A 213 11.12 -14.45 5.47
N GLY A 214 12.12 -14.67 4.61
CA GLY A 214 13.18 -15.64 4.85
C GLY A 214 12.82 -17.04 4.35
N ALA A 215 13.85 -17.78 3.92
CA ALA A 215 13.70 -19.12 3.39
C ALA A 215 13.18 -20.10 4.47
N PRO A 216 12.34 -21.06 4.09
CA PRO A 216 11.87 -22.10 5.01
C PRO A 216 12.97 -23.12 5.30
N THR A 217 12.94 -23.68 6.51
CA THR A 217 13.74 -24.85 6.90
C THR A 217 12.81 -25.90 7.49
N ALA A 218 13.15 -27.18 7.26
CA ALA A 218 12.31 -28.29 7.71
C ALA A 218 12.18 -28.35 9.25
N GLN A 219 13.20 -27.92 10.00
CA GLN A 219 13.24 -28.05 11.45
C GLN A 219 12.89 -26.77 12.21
N PHE A 220 13.25 -25.60 11.67
CA PHE A 220 13.17 -24.32 12.41
C PHE A 220 12.14 -23.35 11.83
N GLY A 221 11.35 -23.78 10.83
CA GLY A 221 10.46 -22.89 10.11
C GLY A 221 11.24 -21.87 9.28
N ARG A 222 10.68 -20.67 9.11
CA ARG A 222 11.31 -19.62 8.31
C ARG A 222 12.47 -18.95 9.04
N LEU A 223 13.54 -18.68 8.29
CA LEU A 223 14.70 -17.92 8.74
C LEU A 223 14.43 -16.42 8.62
N ASN A 224 13.46 -15.89 9.38
CA ASN A 224 13.17 -14.47 9.41
C ASN A 224 14.42 -13.68 9.81
N ARG A 225 14.77 -12.67 9.01
CA ARG A 225 15.94 -11.82 9.27
C ARG A 225 15.58 -10.78 10.33
N LEU A 226 16.52 -10.41 11.21
CA LEU A 226 16.29 -9.36 12.22
C LEU A 226 15.82 -8.02 11.62
N THR A 227 16.31 -7.70 10.41
CA THR A 227 15.91 -6.52 9.62
C THR A 227 14.98 -6.89 8.45
N GLY A 228 14.39 -8.07 8.46
CA GLY A 228 13.42 -8.53 7.46
C GLY A 228 11.98 -8.40 7.96
N PHE A 229 11.09 -9.10 7.26
CA PHE A 229 9.67 -9.07 7.53
C PHE A 229 9.13 -10.42 8.00
N VAL A 230 7.95 -10.39 8.60
CA VAL A 230 7.13 -11.54 8.97
C VAL A 230 5.75 -11.34 8.35
N ASP A 231 5.15 -12.37 7.79
CA ASP A 231 3.74 -12.33 7.34
C ASP A 231 2.82 -12.27 8.56
N ALA A 232 1.98 -11.24 8.66
CA ALA A 232 1.04 -11.07 9.76
C ALA A 232 0.04 -12.24 9.85
N TRP A 233 -0.28 -12.89 8.73
CA TRP A 233 -1.12 -14.09 8.72
C TRP A 233 -0.47 -15.25 9.47
N ALA A 234 0.80 -15.53 9.17
CA ALA A 234 1.59 -16.56 9.85
C ALA A 234 1.84 -16.17 11.32
N ALA A 235 2.13 -14.90 11.60
CA ALA A 235 2.31 -14.39 12.97
C ALA A 235 1.05 -14.55 13.83
N ALA A 236 -0.14 -14.48 13.21
CA ALA A 236 -1.42 -14.74 13.87
C ALA A 236 -1.73 -16.24 14.07
N GLY A 237 -0.82 -17.14 13.70
CA GLY A 237 -0.94 -18.58 13.92
C GLY A 237 -1.61 -19.36 12.79
N HIS A 238 -1.87 -18.73 11.64
CA HIS A 238 -2.40 -19.43 10.47
C HIS A 238 -1.31 -20.17 9.70
N ARG A 239 -1.70 -21.19 8.92
CA ARG A 239 -0.78 -21.82 7.96
C ARG A 239 -0.55 -20.90 6.77
N GLU A 240 0.68 -20.85 6.26
CA GLU A 240 1.05 -19.98 5.14
C GLU A 240 0.29 -20.29 3.85
N ASP A 241 -0.04 -21.56 3.66
CA ASP A 241 -0.76 -22.11 2.51
C ASP A 241 -2.29 -21.99 2.61
N ALA A 242 -2.80 -21.35 3.67
CA ALA A 242 -4.22 -21.18 3.91
C ALA A 242 -4.71 -19.77 3.57
N GLY A 243 -6.02 -19.67 3.35
CA GLY A 243 -6.69 -18.42 2.98
C GLY A 243 -6.64 -18.16 1.49
N ALA A 244 -7.55 -17.29 1.03
CA ALA A 244 -7.60 -16.83 -0.35
C ALA A 244 -8.09 -15.38 -0.35
N THR A 245 -7.34 -14.50 -0.97
CA THR A 245 -7.71 -13.08 -1.12
C THR A 245 -8.31 -12.80 -2.48
N ASN A 246 -8.24 -13.74 -3.43
CA ASN A 246 -9.01 -13.72 -4.67
C ASN A 246 -9.26 -15.15 -5.18
N GLY A 247 -9.73 -15.29 -6.42
CA GLY A 247 -10.00 -16.60 -7.04
C GLY A 247 -8.77 -17.47 -7.32
N ALA A 248 -7.55 -16.93 -7.22
CA ALA A 248 -6.31 -17.63 -7.51
C ALA A 248 -5.58 -18.13 -6.25
N GLY A 249 -5.73 -17.45 -5.10
CA GLY A 249 -5.06 -17.80 -3.86
C GLY A 249 -4.95 -16.61 -2.92
N ARG A 250 -3.98 -16.66 -2.01
CA ARG A 250 -3.63 -15.53 -1.12
C ARG A 250 -2.46 -14.77 -1.73
N ILE A 251 -2.76 -13.65 -2.36
CA ILE A 251 -1.76 -12.77 -2.99
C ILE A 251 -1.71 -11.36 -2.37
N ASP A 252 -2.67 -11.04 -1.51
CA ASP A 252 -2.67 -9.81 -0.72
C ASP A 252 -2.14 -10.11 0.69
N PHE A 253 -1.21 -9.27 1.15
CA PHE A 253 -0.49 -9.50 2.41
C PHE A 253 -0.38 -8.23 3.25
N CYS A 254 -0.21 -8.44 4.55
CA CYS A 254 0.38 -7.47 5.46
C CYS A 254 1.66 -8.08 6.04
N PHE A 255 2.82 -7.61 5.60
CA PHE A 255 4.11 -7.98 6.15
C PHE A 255 4.53 -6.95 7.18
N VAL A 256 4.93 -7.39 8.37
CA VAL A 256 5.36 -6.52 9.48
C VAL A 256 6.87 -6.63 9.64
N SER A 257 7.58 -5.53 9.95
CA SER A 257 8.99 -5.62 10.33
C SER A 257 9.15 -6.59 11.49
N SER A 258 10.26 -7.33 11.53
CA SER A 258 10.42 -8.42 12.51
C SER A 258 10.28 -7.96 13.97
N ALA A 259 10.62 -6.70 14.27
CA ALA A 259 10.43 -6.11 15.60
C ALA A 259 8.95 -5.87 15.98
N LEU A 260 8.04 -5.77 14.99
CA LEU A 260 6.60 -5.63 15.19
C LEU A 260 5.85 -6.96 15.18
N ALA A 261 6.51 -8.09 14.90
CA ALA A 261 5.86 -9.38 14.74
C ALA A 261 5.06 -9.82 15.99
N SER A 262 5.60 -9.61 17.19
CA SER A 262 4.93 -9.95 18.45
C SER A 262 3.76 -9.03 18.79
N ARG A 263 3.58 -7.91 18.06
CA ARG A 263 2.44 -6.99 18.21
C ARG A 263 1.24 -7.41 17.38
N VAL A 264 1.36 -8.39 16.48
CA VAL A 264 0.23 -8.96 15.75
C VAL A 264 -0.65 -9.77 16.71
N ARG A 265 -1.92 -9.36 16.85
CA ARG A 265 -2.89 -10.01 17.75
C ARG A 265 -3.79 -10.98 16.98
N SER A 266 -4.22 -10.59 15.79
CA SER A 266 -5.01 -11.44 14.90
C SER A 266 -4.87 -10.98 13.45
N CYS A 267 -5.10 -11.89 12.53
CA CYS A 267 -5.18 -11.61 11.09
C CYS A 267 -6.36 -12.39 10.51
N ARG A 268 -7.16 -11.77 9.64
CA ARG A 268 -8.30 -12.41 8.98
C ARG A 268 -8.45 -11.88 7.55
N ILE A 269 -9.03 -12.69 6.69
CA ILE A 269 -9.48 -12.29 5.36
C ILE A 269 -11.00 -12.12 5.43
N ASP A 270 -11.53 -11.00 4.94
CA ASP A 270 -12.98 -10.78 4.90
C ASP A 270 -13.60 -11.44 3.67
N THR A 271 -14.14 -12.64 3.83
CA THR A 271 -14.65 -13.41 2.69
C THR A 271 -16.03 -12.94 2.20
N ASP A 272 -16.71 -12.10 2.98
CA ASP A 272 -18.09 -11.70 2.71
C ASP A 272 -18.18 -10.41 1.88
N THR A 273 -17.05 -9.71 1.69
CA THR A 273 -16.99 -8.50 0.86
C THR A 273 -17.20 -8.80 -0.63
N VAL A 274 -17.89 -7.87 -1.29
CA VAL A 274 -18.25 -7.97 -2.71
C VAL A 274 -17.81 -6.76 -3.52
N GLY A 275 -17.23 -5.76 -2.86
CA GLY A 275 -16.80 -4.50 -3.47
C GLY A 275 -15.67 -4.61 -4.50
N SER A 276 -14.94 -5.72 -4.53
CA SER A 276 -13.83 -6.03 -5.44
C SER A 276 -13.78 -7.53 -5.71
N ASP A 277 -13.06 -7.95 -6.75
CA ASP A 277 -12.69 -9.35 -6.96
C ASP A 277 -11.61 -9.86 -5.97
N HIS A 278 -10.98 -8.95 -5.25
CA HIS A 278 -10.16 -9.23 -4.07
C HIS A 278 -10.95 -9.12 -2.77
N GLN A 279 -10.41 -9.70 -1.70
CA GLN A 279 -10.91 -9.67 -0.33
C GLN A 279 -9.94 -8.91 0.58
N PRO A 280 -10.41 -8.01 1.46
CA PRO A 280 -9.54 -7.24 2.32
C PRO A 280 -8.92 -8.12 3.41
N VAL A 281 -7.63 -7.86 3.66
CA VAL A 281 -6.86 -8.52 4.72
C VAL A 281 -6.80 -7.58 5.91
N TRP A 282 -7.39 -8.01 7.03
CA TRP A 282 -7.46 -7.26 8.27
C TRP A 282 -6.46 -7.80 9.29
N VAL A 283 -5.73 -6.92 9.95
CA VAL A 283 -4.82 -7.26 11.04
C VAL A 283 -5.15 -6.39 12.25
N ASP A 284 -5.35 -7.01 13.42
CA ASP A 284 -5.38 -6.31 14.69
C ASP A 284 -3.97 -6.34 15.28
N MET A 285 -3.43 -5.15 15.57
CA MET A 285 -2.07 -4.99 16.08
C MET A 285 -2.01 -4.08 17.30
N ASP A 286 -1.10 -4.38 18.21
CA ASP A 286 -0.67 -3.50 19.31
C ASP A 286 0.29 -2.42 18.78
N LEU A 287 -0.24 -1.53 17.95
CA LEU A 287 0.42 -0.29 17.53
C LEU A 287 0.02 0.87 18.44
#